data_AF-A0A7V9HWU4-F1
#
_entry.id   AF-A0A7V9HWU4-F1
#
_cell.length_a   1.000
_cell.length_b   1.000
_cell.length_c   1.000
_cell.angle_alpha   90.00
_cell.angle_beta   90.00
_cell.angle_gamma   90.00
#
_symmetry.space_group_name_H-M   'P 1'
#
loop_
_entity.id
_entity.type
_entity.pdbx_description
1 polymer ?
#
loop_
_entity_poly.entity_id
_entity_poly.type
_entity_poly.pdbx_seq_one_letter_code
_entity_poly.pdbx_strand_id
1 'polypeptide(L)'
;MMIEPHVYLRALLRDFYIAGGKIVVKEFKSRQEIARLPEPVIFNCTGLGSRMLFDDQKLFPVRGQLEVLLPQPEVDYCYISGSGYMFPRRDGIVLGGTFDHDDWSLLPNPQQTTGILEGHAEIMKQAGAQ
;
A
#
# COMPACT_ATOMS: atom_id res chain seq x y z
N MET A 1 -4.96 10.53 -11.19
CA MET A 1 -5.72 9.26 -11.20
C MET A 1 -5.62 8.67 -9.80
N MET A 2 -6.75 8.44 -9.13
CA MET A 2 -6.80 7.77 -7.84
C MET A 2 -7.32 6.35 -8.05
N ILE A 3 -6.68 5.37 -7.40
CA ILE A 3 -7.10 3.98 -7.41
C ILE A 3 -7.44 3.59 -5.97
N GLU A 4 -8.64 3.07 -5.75
CA GLU A 4 -9.00 2.41 -4.50
C GLU A 4 -8.57 0.93 -4.58
N PRO A 5 -7.51 0.49 -3.87
CA PRO A 5 -6.92 -0.82 -4.10
C PRO A 5 -7.91 -1.96 -3.85
N HIS A 6 -8.77 -1.83 -2.84
CA HIS A 6 -9.74 -2.85 -2.49
C HIS A 6 -10.85 -3.05 -3.55
N VAL A 7 -11.18 -2.02 -4.34
CA VAL A 7 -12.10 -2.12 -5.47
C VAL A 7 -11.37 -2.68 -6.69
N TYR A 8 -10.22 -2.09 -6.99
CA TYR A 8 -9.46 -2.42 -8.19
C TYR A 8 -8.94 -3.86 -8.19
N LEU A 9 -8.33 -4.31 -7.08
CA LEU A 9 -7.82 -5.67 -6.97
C LEU A 9 -8.95 -6.71 -7.04
N ARG A 10 -10.15 -6.40 -6.52
CA ARG A 10 -11.31 -7.28 -6.66
C ARG A 10 -11.78 -7.39 -8.12
N ALA A 11 -11.78 -6.29 -8.86
CA ALA A 11 -12.10 -6.30 -10.29
C ALA A 11 -11.08 -7.14 -11.09
N LEU A 12 -9.78 -6.92 -10.86
CA LEU A 12 -8.72 -7.70 -11.50
C LEU A 12 -8.84 -9.20 -11.18
N LEU A 13 -9.16 -9.54 -9.94
CA LEU A 13 -9.32 -10.92 -9.53
C LEU A 13 -10.52 -11.59 -10.22
N ARG A 14 -11.63 -10.86 -10.36
CA ARG A 14 -12.80 -11.32 -11.10
C ARG A 14 -12.44 -11.57 -12.56
N ASP A 15 -11.74 -10.65 -13.20
CA ASP A 15 -11.37 -10.77 -14.61
C ASP A 15 -10.40 -11.95 -14.82
N PHE A 16 -9.48 -12.17 -13.87
CA PHE A 16 -8.61 -13.35 -13.83
C PHE A 16 -9.40 -14.67 -13.75
N TYR A 17 -10.43 -14.74 -12.90
CA TYR A 17 -11.29 -15.93 -12.82
C TYR A 17 -12.12 -16.14 -14.08
N ILE A 18 -12.66 -15.08 -14.68
CA ILE A 18 -13.42 -15.14 -15.95
C ILE A 18 -12.53 -15.69 -17.08
N ALA A 19 -11.25 -15.32 -17.09
CA ALA A 19 -10.26 -15.84 -18.02
C ALA A 19 -9.83 -17.31 -17.72
N GLY A 20 -10.42 -17.96 -16.72
CA GLY A 20 -10.12 -19.35 -16.33
C GLY A 20 -8.93 -19.51 -15.38
N GLY A 21 -8.42 -18.40 -14.83
CA GLY A 21 -7.36 -18.39 -13.82
C GLY A 21 -7.77 -19.10 -12.53
N LYS A 22 -6.80 -19.67 -11.83
CA LYS A 22 -6.99 -20.36 -10.55
C LYS A 22 -6.06 -19.77 -9.50
N ILE A 23 -6.58 -19.54 -8.30
CA ILE A 23 -5.78 -19.13 -7.15
C ILE A 23 -5.45 -20.36 -6.32
N VAL A 24 -4.17 -20.55 -6.03
CA VAL A 24 -3.68 -21.53 -5.08
C VAL A 24 -2.97 -20.77 -3.96
N VAL A 25 -3.49 -20.87 -2.74
CA VAL A 25 -2.83 -20.29 -1.56
C VAL A 25 -1.67 -21.20 -1.18
N LYS A 26 -0.45 -20.72 -1.38
CA LYS A 26 0.78 -21.45 -1.08
C LYS A 26 1.87 -20.48 -0.65
N GLU A 27 2.55 -20.82 0.44
CA GLU A 27 3.77 -20.14 0.86
C GLU A 27 4.98 -20.79 0.18
N PHE A 28 5.93 -19.98 -0.29
CA PHE A 28 7.24 -20.43 -0.74
C PHE A 28 8.29 -19.86 0.21
N LYS A 29 9.22 -20.70 0.66
CA LYS A 29 10.30 -20.31 1.58
C LYS A 29 11.66 -20.23 0.91
N SER A 30 11.75 -20.65 -0.35
CA SER A 30 13.00 -20.63 -1.12
C SER A 30 12.77 -20.68 -2.63
N ARG A 31 13.75 -20.22 -3.42
CA ARG A 31 13.75 -20.38 -4.88
C ARG A 31 13.68 -21.84 -5.35
N GLN A 32 14.16 -22.78 -4.54
CA GLN A 32 14.14 -24.21 -4.87
C GLN A 32 12.71 -24.77 -4.83
N GLU A 33 11.86 -24.29 -3.92
CA GLU A 33 10.45 -24.67 -3.89
C GLU A 33 9.68 -24.14 -5.11
N ILE A 34 10.06 -22.96 -5.59
CA ILE A 34 9.53 -22.37 -6.82
C ILE A 34 9.99 -23.19 -8.04
N ALA A 35 11.26 -23.59 -8.10
CA ALA A 35 11.81 -24.38 -9.20
C ALA A 35 11.22 -25.81 -9.32
N ARG A 36 10.50 -26.28 -8.30
CA ARG A 36 9.78 -27.56 -8.31
C ARG A 36 8.37 -27.46 -8.89
N LEU A 37 7.91 -26.26 -9.21
CA LEU A 37 6.62 -26.06 -9.85
C LEU A 37 6.61 -26.70 -11.25
N PRO A 38 5.52 -27.38 -11.64
CA PRO A 38 5.42 -27.99 -12.97
C PRO A 38 5.24 -26.97 -14.09
N GLU A 39 4.86 -25.73 -13.78
CA GLU A 39 4.61 -24.68 -14.76
C GLU A 39 5.90 -24.27 -15.49
N PRO A 40 5.88 -24.16 -16.84
CA PRO A 40 7.08 -23.91 -17.63
C PRO A 40 7.57 -22.45 -17.57
N VAL A 41 6.71 -21.52 -17.13
CA VAL A 41 6.99 -20.09 -17.06
C VAL A 41 6.50 -19.55 -15.72
N ILE A 42 7.34 -18.76 -15.07
CA ILE A 42 7.05 -18.17 -13.77
C ILE A 42 7.22 -16.65 -13.86
N PHE A 43 6.18 -15.91 -13.50
CA PHE A 43 6.23 -14.46 -13.32
C PHE A 43 6.43 -14.16 -11.83
N ASN A 44 7.61 -13.65 -11.46
CA ASN A 44 7.88 -13.29 -10.06
C ASN A 44 7.29 -11.91 -9.73
N CYS A 45 6.19 -11.90 -8.98
CA CYS A 45 5.52 -10.70 -8.49
C CYS A 45 5.50 -10.61 -6.95
N THR A 46 6.52 -11.16 -6.28
CA THR A 46 6.53 -11.29 -4.80
C THR A 46 6.93 -10.01 -4.04
N GLY A 47 7.19 -8.91 -4.74
CA GLY A 47 7.54 -7.62 -4.13
C GLY A 47 8.73 -7.74 -3.17
N LEU A 48 8.61 -7.16 -1.97
CA LEU A 48 9.65 -7.22 -0.92
C LEU A 48 10.02 -8.67 -0.53
N GLY A 49 9.13 -9.65 -0.72
CA GLY A 49 9.41 -11.07 -0.49
C GLY A 49 10.53 -11.63 -1.36
N SER A 50 10.83 -11.01 -2.51
CA SER A 50 11.98 -11.39 -3.35
C SER A 50 13.32 -11.23 -2.65
N ARG A 51 13.43 -10.32 -1.66
CA ARG A 51 14.63 -10.21 -0.80
C ARG A 51 14.96 -11.56 -0.16
N MET A 52 13.96 -12.23 0.41
CA MET A 52 14.14 -13.54 1.04
C MET A 52 14.27 -14.67 0.01
N LEU A 53 13.42 -14.68 -1.01
CA LEU A 53 13.32 -15.80 -1.96
C LEU A 53 14.53 -15.91 -2.90
N PHE A 54 15.10 -14.77 -3.29
CA PHE A 54 16.15 -14.66 -4.31
C PHE A 54 17.43 -13.98 -3.82
N ASP A 55 17.54 -13.69 -2.52
CA ASP A 55 18.69 -13.01 -1.91
C ASP A 55 18.97 -11.64 -2.55
N ASP A 56 17.91 -10.93 -2.95
CA ASP A 56 18.03 -9.60 -3.55
C ASP A 56 18.25 -8.55 -2.46
N GLN A 57 19.53 -8.31 -2.15
CA GLN A 57 19.95 -7.35 -1.12
C GLN A 57 19.68 -5.88 -1.48
N LYS A 58 19.29 -5.58 -2.73
CA LYS A 58 18.92 -4.23 -3.15
C LYS A 58 17.48 -3.88 -2.77
N LEU A 59 16.65 -4.87 -2.44
CA LEU A 59 15.30 -4.66 -1.94
C LEU A 59 15.32 -4.45 -0.43
N PHE A 60 14.86 -3.28 0.02
CA PHE A 60 14.68 -2.93 1.43
C PHE A 60 13.33 -2.22 1.61
N PRO A 61 12.72 -2.27 2.81
CA PRO A 61 11.45 -1.61 3.05
C PRO A 61 11.64 -0.11 3.14
N VAL A 62 10.62 0.60 2.65
CA VAL A 62 10.33 1.97 3.06
C VAL A 62 8.93 1.91 3.64
N ARG A 63 8.86 1.95 4.96
CA ARG A 63 7.61 1.82 5.70
C ARG A 63 6.83 3.14 5.61
N GLY A 64 5.58 3.04 5.18
CA GLY A 64 4.62 4.14 5.22
C GLY A 64 3.46 3.81 6.13
N GLN A 65 3.22 4.66 7.13
CA GLN A 65 2.05 4.60 7.99
C GLN A 65 0.96 5.49 7.42
N LEU A 66 -0.27 4.98 7.48
CA LEU A 66 -1.47 5.68 7.05
C LEU A 66 -2.43 5.81 8.22
N GLU A 67 -3.05 6.98 8.33
CA GLU A 67 -4.23 7.19 9.17
C GLU A 67 -5.46 7.24 8.28
N VAL A 68 -6.49 6.46 8.63
CA VAL A 68 -7.71 6.36 7.83
C VAL A 68 -8.87 6.95 8.61
N LEU A 69 -9.35 8.10 8.16
CA LEU A 69 -10.54 8.74 8.71
C LEU A 69 -11.81 8.18 8.08
N LEU A 70 -12.95 8.45 8.70
CA LEU A 70 -14.26 8.11 8.12
C LEU A 70 -14.45 8.79 6.75
N PRO A 71 -15.21 8.17 5.83
CA PRO A 71 -15.55 8.79 4.56
C PRO A 71 -16.30 10.10 4.77
N GLN A 72 -15.94 11.13 4.01
CA GLN A 72 -16.63 12.42 3.96
C GLN A 72 -16.93 12.75 2.49
N PRO A 73 -18.16 12.47 2.00
CA PRO A 73 -18.52 12.65 0.59
C PRO A 73 -18.32 14.05 0.04
N GLU A 74 -18.30 15.05 0.90
CA GLU A 74 -18.02 16.45 0.59
C GLU A 74 -16.54 16.73 0.27
N VAL A 75 -15.63 15.83 0.65
CA VAL A 75 -14.20 15.93 0.33
C VAL A 75 -13.95 15.21 -1.00
N ASP A 76 -13.94 15.97 -2.10
CA ASP A 76 -13.82 15.46 -3.47
C ASP A 76 -12.47 15.78 -4.14
N TYR A 77 -11.51 16.31 -3.37
CA TYR A 77 -10.19 16.71 -3.83
C TYR A 77 -9.09 15.85 -3.20
N CYS A 78 -7.95 15.77 -3.87
CA CYS A 78 -6.72 15.20 -3.32
C CYS A 78 -5.71 16.32 -3.11
N TYR A 79 -4.73 16.10 -2.23
CA TYR A 79 -3.54 16.93 -2.22
C TYR A 79 -2.28 16.12 -1.97
N ILE A 80 -1.17 16.70 -2.42
CA ILE A 80 0.18 16.31 -2.07
C ILE A 80 0.88 17.59 -1.62
N SER A 81 1.32 17.60 -0.37
CA SER A 81 2.13 18.64 0.24
C SER A 81 3.50 18.06 0.59
N GLY A 82 4.50 18.91 0.77
CA GLY A 82 5.80 18.48 1.31
C GLY A 82 5.68 17.81 2.69
N SER A 83 4.59 18.05 3.42
CA SER A 83 4.30 17.47 4.74
C SER A 83 3.38 16.24 4.73
N GLY A 84 2.84 15.81 3.58
CA GLY A 84 1.94 14.65 3.51
C GLY A 84 1.01 14.64 2.30
N TYR A 85 0.23 13.58 2.15
CA TYR A 85 -0.75 13.41 1.07
C TYR A 85 -2.10 12.93 1.60
N MET A 86 -3.17 13.40 0.95
CA MET A 86 -4.53 13.01 1.30
C MET A 86 -5.29 12.53 0.06
N PHE A 87 -5.96 11.40 0.21
CA PHE A 87 -6.80 10.80 -0.83
C PHE A 87 -8.19 10.45 -0.25
N PRO A 88 -9.28 11.08 -0.72
CA PRO A 88 -10.63 10.66 -0.34
C PRO A 88 -11.01 9.36 -1.03
N ARG A 89 -11.49 8.37 -0.29
CA ARG A 89 -12.00 7.09 -0.81
C ARG A 89 -13.41 6.85 -0.31
N ARG A 90 -14.13 5.97 -1.00
CA ARG A 90 -15.47 5.51 -0.58
C ARG A 90 -15.48 4.88 0.80
N ASP A 91 -14.39 4.25 1.21
CA ASP A 91 -14.25 3.56 2.49
C ASP A 91 -13.43 4.35 3.54
N GLY A 92 -12.99 5.56 3.23
CA GLY A 92 -12.34 6.46 4.17
C GLY A 92 -11.48 7.54 3.53
N ILE A 93 -11.04 8.53 4.29
CA ILE A 93 -9.99 9.46 3.84
C ILE A 93 -8.65 8.94 4.32
N VAL A 94 -7.73 8.71 3.39
CA VAL A 94 -6.37 8.26 3.69
C VAL A 94 -5.47 9.48 3.86
N LEU A 95 -4.84 9.58 5.02
CA LEU A 95 -3.77 10.51 5.32
C LEU A 95 -2.46 9.73 5.39
N GLY A 96 -1.42 10.23 4.75
CA GLY A 96 -0.11 9.62 4.78
C GLY A 96 0.99 10.65 4.62
N GLY A 97 2.24 10.21 4.75
CA GLY A 97 3.38 11.12 4.69
C GLY A 97 4.65 10.61 5.36
N THR A 98 4.64 9.40 5.95
CA THR A 98 5.85 8.79 6.50
C THR A 98 6.54 7.90 5.48
N PHE A 99 7.87 7.85 5.56
CA PHE A 99 8.76 7.12 4.65
C PHE A 99 9.97 6.62 5.43
N ASP A 100 9.76 5.67 6.34
CA ASP A 100 10.82 5.17 7.21
C ASP A 100 11.65 4.11 6.47
N HIS A 101 12.86 4.49 6.07
CA HIS A 101 13.80 3.59 5.41
C HIS A 101 14.28 2.50 6.38
N ASP A 102 14.36 1.27 5.88
CA ASP A 102 14.87 0.09 6.60
C ASP A 102 14.07 -0.32 7.85
N ASP A 103 12.89 0.26 8.08
CA ASP A 103 11.99 -0.16 9.15
C ASP A 103 11.11 -1.35 8.72
N TRP A 104 11.32 -2.50 9.39
CA TRP A 104 10.57 -3.74 9.16
C TRP A 104 9.37 -3.92 10.11
N SER A 105 9.15 -2.97 11.03
CA SER A 105 8.05 -3.03 11.99
C SER A 105 6.69 -2.94 11.30
N LEU A 106 5.83 -3.91 11.59
CA LEU A 106 4.43 -3.92 11.14
C LEU A 106 3.48 -3.21 12.12
N LEU A 107 3.99 -2.77 13.27
CA LEU A 107 3.17 -2.16 14.33
C LEU A 107 3.00 -0.65 14.06
N PRO A 108 1.78 -0.11 14.14
CA PRO A 108 1.58 1.34 14.11
C PRO A 108 2.40 2.03 15.19
N ASN A 109 3.00 3.17 14.83
CA ASN A 109 3.76 4.02 15.72
C ASN A 109 2.82 5.16 16.19
N PRO A 110 2.49 5.24 17.50
CA PRO A 110 1.59 6.26 18.03
C PRO A 110 2.09 7.70 17.83
N GLN A 111 3.40 7.93 17.85
CA GLN A 111 3.97 9.25 17.60
C GLN A 111 3.75 9.68 16.14
N GLN A 112 3.86 8.73 15.19
CA GLN A 112 3.55 9.00 13.78
C GLN A 112 2.07 9.25 13.56
N THR A 113 1.18 8.56 14.27
CA THR A 113 -0.26 8.84 14.23
C THR A 113 -0.54 10.30 14.58
N THR A 114 -0.02 10.76 15.71
CA THR A 114 -0.16 12.17 16.13
C THR A 114 0.41 13.12 15.09
N GLY A 115 1.63 12.85 14.59
CA GLY A 115 2.29 13.70 13.60
C GLY A 115 1.54 13.79 12.27
N ILE A 116 0.97 12.69 11.79
CA ILE A 116 0.11 12.69 10.58
C ILE A 116 -1.12 13.56 10.84
N LEU A 117 -1.86 13.32 11.92
CA LEU A 117 -3.09 14.06 12.20
C LEU A 117 -2.85 15.56 12.36
N GLU A 118 -1.84 15.95 13.12
CA GLU A 118 -1.47 17.36 13.34
C GLU A 118 -0.97 18.01 12.04
N GLY A 119 -0.07 17.35 11.31
CA GLY A 119 0.46 17.87 10.05
C GLY A 119 -0.64 18.11 9.00
N HIS A 120 -1.59 17.19 8.90
CA HIS A 120 -2.74 17.33 7.99
C HIS A 120 -3.72 18.41 8.44
N ALA A 121 -3.92 18.59 9.76
CA ALA A 121 -4.73 19.68 10.29
C ALA A 121 -4.13 21.05 9.95
N GLU A 122 -2.80 21.20 10.04
CA GLU A 122 -2.11 22.44 9.69
C GLU A 122 -2.18 22.76 8.20
N ILE A 123 -2.04 21.77 7.32
CA ILE A 123 -2.24 21.94 5.87
C ILE A 123 -3.64 22.53 5.60
N MET A 124 -4.66 21.97 6.24
CA MET A 124 -6.05 22.40 6.02
C MET A 124 -6.34 23.79 6.57
N LYS A 125 -5.77 24.16 7.73
CA LYS A 125 -5.86 25.52 8.26
C LYS A 125 -5.29 26.55 7.29
N GLN A 126 -4.13 26.25 6.68
CA GLN A 126 -3.50 27.14 5.71
C GLN A 126 -4.33 27.28 4.42
N ALA A 127 -4.96 26.19 3.97
CA ALA A 127 -5.82 26.19 2.79
C ALA A 127 -7.11 27.00 2.98
N GLY A 128 -7.68 27.03 4.20
CA GLY A 128 -8.91 27.78 4.52
C GLY A 128 -8.69 29.24 4.92
N ALA A 129 -7.44 29.69 5.04
CA ALA A 129 -7.08 31.08 5.38
C ALA A 129 -6.89 31.98 4.15
N GLN A 130 -7.20 31.48 2.95
CA GLN A 130 -7.21 32.19 1.67
C GLN A 130 -8.64 32.36 1.17
#